data_AF-A0A094FGH4-F1
#
_entry.id   AF-A0A094FGH4-F1
#
_cell.length_a   1.000
_cell.length_b   1.000
_cell.length_c   1.000
_cell.angle_alpha   90.00
_cell.angle_beta   90.00
_cell.angle_gamma   90.00
#
_symmetry.space_group_name_H-M   'P 1'
#
loop_
_entity.id
_entity.type
_entity.pdbx_description
1 polymer ?
#
loop_
_entity_poly.entity_id
_entity_poly.type
_entity_poly.pdbx_seq_one_letter_code
_entity_poly.pdbx_strand_id
1 'polypeptide(L)'
;MQISFLKDLATPRDPTSPFSFLNYLFTKGRLQKFINLGTFLPARREYEDYMRWCASHFSRAVRYGTEITRVDAVHNPQTGKVDRFTVHWIDLATGAPGSATARNVVVATGGSPSVPPLFAPFIAGPDARFIHSSQYATSIPHLSSALLSAPAPQHLVVIGGGQSAAEIYVDLGVRFPKSKITLLVKDSSLRPSDDSPFVNEIFDPDRVTPTFSLPPAERAAKREKDKGTNYGVVRLELLERIYSELYAQEVDDPVEERWRCRVRNSRTVVGVERLGEGKGGVKLEIARTGEENGEREVIEAGLVVFATGYVRDAHVRILEGTRGLLASEAVAAKVTDAPIVEAAPVAEVAADAAEAVPAPEVAAEVAAPATTAVAETTEAVPETQAVPETTAATAAATVDTTAPAPETTTPSPETTTETTETTTTTTTTETTPAPASAGAASVDEVKISVSVTSTPAIFPVGRDYKVQYAPGAVEEGAGVWLQGCNEKTHGLSDTLLSILAHRGGEVVQSIFGAGGSK
;
A
#
# COMPACT_ATOMS: atom_id res chain seq x y z
N MET A 1 -6.34 -8.70 10.29
CA MET A 1 -6.48 -8.67 8.81
C MET A 1 -7.72 -7.83 8.50
N GLN A 2 -7.85 -7.27 7.30
CA GLN A 2 -9.06 -6.54 6.88
C GLN A 2 -9.92 -7.36 5.91
N ILE A 3 -9.72 -8.68 5.89
CA ILE A 3 -10.37 -9.62 4.99
C ILE A 3 -10.53 -10.94 5.72
N SER A 4 -11.62 -11.65 5.43
CA SER A 4 -11.86 -13.00 5.95
C SER A 4 -10.72 -13.94 5.58
N PHE A 5 -10.29 -14.79 6.52
CA PHE A 5 -9.29 -15.83 6.26
C PHE A 5 -9.74 -16.83 5.18
N LEU A 6 -11.04 -16.92 4.85
CA LEU A 6 -11.54 -17.78 3.77
C LEU A 6 -11.16 -17.26 2.38
N LYS A 7 -10.77 -15.99 2.27
CA LYS A 7 -10.18 -15.42 1.05
C LYS A 7 -8.65 -15.58 1.07
N ASP A 8 -8.18 -16.77 1.47
CA ASP A 8 -6.76 -17.14 1.48
C ASP A 8 -6.21 -17.42 0.06
N LEU A 9 -4.99 -17.96 -0.02
CA LEU A 9 -4.30 -18.18 -1.30
C LEU A 9 -4.85 -19.37 -2.12
N ALA A 10 -5.84 -20.12 -1.61
CA ALA A 10 -6.33 -21.32 -2.26
C ALA A 10 -7.85 -21.56 -2.12
N THR A 11 -8.41 -21.38 -0.94
CA THR A 11 -9.77 -21.80 -0.56
C THR A 11 -10.86 -21.35 -1.54
N PRO A 12 -10.89 -20.10 -2.04
CA PRO A 12 -11.90 -19.67 -3.01
C PRO A 12 -11.86 -20.45 -4.34
N ARG A 13 -10.70 -20.96 -4.74
CA ARG A 13 -10.52 -21.75 -5.96
C ARG A 13 -10.73 -23.23 -5.71
N ASP A 14 -10.19 -23.74 -4.61
CA ASP A 14 -10.24 -25.15 -4.23
C ASP A 14 -10.07 -25.29 -2.70
N PRO A 15 -11.17 -25.50 -1.94
CA PRO A 15 -11.12 -25.62 -0.49
C PRO A 15 -10.41 -26.89 -0.01
N THR A 16 -10.16 -27.86 -0.89
CA THR A 16 -9.43 -29.09 -0.56
C THR A 16 -7.90 -28.93 -0.66
N SER A 17 -7.45 -27.78 -1.17
CA SER A 17 -6.03 -27.49 -1.33
C SER A 17 -5.28 -27.61 0.00
N PRO A 18 -4.09 -28.25 0.01
CA PRO A 18 -3.25 -28.28 1.20
C PRO A 18 -2.76 -26.89 1.61
N PHE A 19 -2.86 -25.88 0.74
CA PHE A 19 -2.42 -24.52 1.03
C PHE A 19 -3.52 -23.61 1.62
N SER A 20 -4.65 -24.16 2.05
CA SER A 20 -5.67 -23.36 2.77
C SER A 20 -5.18 -22.90 4.15
N PHE A 21 -5.69 -21.77 4.63
CA PHE A 21 -5.38 -21.23 5.95
C PHE A 21 -5.82 -22.20 7.07
N LEU A 22 -6.94 -22.90 6.87
CA LEU A 22 -7.41 -23.94 7.80
C LEU A 22 -6.44 -25.12 7.88
N ASN A 23 -5.93 -25.61 6.73
CA ASN A 23 -4.96 -26.70 6.74
C ASN A 23 -3.62 -26.27 7.35
N TYR A 24 -3.21 -25.02 7.16
CA TYR A 24 -2.08 -24.43 7.87
C TYR A 24 -2.27 -24.45 9.39
N LEU A 25 -3.42 -23.99 9.88
CA LEU A 25 -3.73 -24.01 11.31
C LEU A 25 -3.73 -25.42 11.89
N PHE A 26 -4.29 -26.38 11.15
CA PHE A 26 -4.26 -27.80 11.51
C PHE A 26 -2.83 -28.31 11.61
N THR A 27 -2.02 -28.07 10.56
CA THR A 27 -0.61 -28.48 10.50
C THR A 27 0.24 -27.87 11.63
N LYS A 28 -0.08 -26.65 12.07
CA LYS A 28 0.59 -25.97 13.19
C LYS A 28 0.06 -26.37 14.57
N GLY A 29 -0.93 -27.27 14.66
CA GLY A 29 -1.57 -27.65 15.93
C GLY A 29 -2.31 -26.49 16.61
N ARG A 30 -2.76 -25.48 15.83
CA ARG A 30 -3.42 -24.27 16.34
C ARG A 30 -4.89 -24.15 15.97
N LEU A 31 -5.44 -25.07 15.17
CA LEU A 31 -6.82 -25.01 14.68
C LEU A 31 -7.85 -24.82 15.79
N GLN A 32 -7.83 -25.65 16.84
CA GLN A 32 -8.80 -25.53 17.94
C GLN A 32 -8.68 -24.19 18.67
N LYS A 33 -7.45 -23.69 18.87
CA LYS A 33 -7.20 -22.40 19.50
C LYS A 33 -7.76 -21.26 18.65
N PHE A 34 -7.59 -21.33 17.33
CA PHE A 34 -8.14 -20.35 16.40
C PHE A 34 -9.67 -20.39 16.34
N ILE A 35 -10.28 -21.58 16.34
CA ILE A 35 -11.75 -21.74 16.44
C ILE A 35 -12.27 -21.03 17.69
N ASN A 36 -11.61 -21.22 18.83
CA ASN A 36 -12.00 -20.58 20.10
C ASN A 36 -11.86 -19.05 20.08
N LEU A 37 -11.07 -18.46 19.18
CA LEU A 37 -11.01 -16.99 19.03
C LEU A 37 -12.29 -16.41 18.42
N GLY A 38 -13.10 -17.22 17.71
CA GLY A 38 -14.36 -16.78 17.13
C GLY A 38 -14.23 -15.64 16.10
N THR A 39 -13.07 -15.53 15.44
CA THR A 39 -12.77 -14.42 14.51
C THR A 39 -12.56 -14.89 13.07
N PHE A 40 -13.02 -14.08 12.12
CA PHE A 40 -12.70 -14.23 10.69
C PHE A 40 -11.43 -13.46 10.29
N LEU A 41 -10.89 -12.62 11.18
CA LEU A 41 -9.86 -11.64 10.87
C LEU A 41 -8.57 -11.96 11.67
N PRO A 42 -7.75 -12.94 11.22
CA PRO A 42 -6.51 -13.28 11.92
C PRO A 42 -5.58 -12.07 12.08
N ALA A 43 -4.69 -12.10 13.07
CA ALA A 43 -3.65 -11.08 13.18
C ALA A 43 -2.77 -11.05 11.92
N ARG A 44 -2.30 -9.87 11.48
CA ARG A 44 -1.39 -9.79 10.31
C ARG A 44 -0.13 -10.63 10.48
N ARG A 45 0.39 -10.75 11.72
CA ARG A 45 1.52 -11.62 12.05
C ARG A 45 1.24 -13.11 11.80
N GLU A 46 0.03 -13.59 12.09
CA GLU A 46 -0.33 -14.99 11.86
C GLU A 46 -0.58 -15.26 10.37
N TYR A 47 -1.18 -14.30 9.66
CA TYR A 47 -1.39 -14.41 8.23
C TYR A 47 -0.07 -14.34 7.44
N GLU A 48 0.88 -13.55 7.92
CA GLU A 48 2.25 -13.51 7.39
C GLU A 48 2.99 -14.83 7.62
N ASP A 49 2.85 -15.46 8.79
CA ASP A 49 3.38 -16.81 9.06
C ASP A 49 2.73 -17.88 8.16
N TYR A 50 1.43 -17.77 7.89
CA TYR A 50 0.73 -18.60 6.90
C TYR A 50 1.33 -18.44 5.49
N MET A 51 1.50 -17.21 5.00
CA MET A 51 2.08 -16.97 3.68
C MET A 51 3.54 -17.44 3.61
N ARG A 52 4.33 -17.23 4.67
CA ARG A 52 5.70 -17.77 4.78
C ARG A 52 5.70 -19.30 4.74
N TRP A 53 4.78 -19.94 5.45
CA TRP A 53 4.62 -21.39 5.41
C TRP A 53 4.30 -21.87 4.00
N CYS A 54 3.33 -21.27 3.30
CA CYS A 54 3.06 -21.58 1.89
C CYS A 54 4.31 -21.41 1.02
N ALA A 55 5.01 -20.26 1.13
CA ALA A 55 6.20 -19.96 0.36
C ALA A 55 7.34 -20.97 0.57
N SER A 56 7.47 -21.54 1.78
CA SER A 56 8.54 -22.51 2.09
C SER A 56 8.48 -23.78 1.23
N HIS A 57 7.30 -24.15 0.73
CA HIS A 57 7.11 -25.30 -0.17
C HIS A 57 7.67 -25.04 -1.58
N PHE A 58 7.99 -23.78 -1.91
CA PHE A 58 8.49 -23.37 -3.22
C PHE A 58 9.94 -22.87 -3.19
N SER A 59 10.69 -23.17 -2.12
CA SER A 59 12.08 -22.70 -1.93
C SER A 59 13.02 -23.01 -3.12
N ARG A 60 12.79 -24.12 -3.83
CA ARG A 60 13.55 -24.49 -5.04
C ARG A 60 13.26 -23.63 -6.27
N ALA A 61 12.12 -22.93 -6.29
CA ALA A 61 11.65 -22.11 -7.39
C ALA A 61 11.75 -20.61 -7.11
N VAL A 62 12.23 -20.21 -5.93
CA VAL A 62 12.31 -18.81 -5.51
C VAL A 62 13.76 -18.41 -5.27
N ARG A 63 14.19 -17.32 -5.93
CA ARG A 63 15.47 -16.67 -5.67
C ARG A 63 15.21 -15.37 -4.89
N TYR A 64 15.51 -15.39 -3.58
CA TYR A 64 15.46 -14.20 -2.74
C TYR A 64 16.67 -13.28 -2.96
N GLY A 65 16.65 -12.08 -2.38
CA GLY A 65 17.78 -11.14 -2.45
C GLY A 65 18.11 -10.65 -3.86
N THR A 66 17.10 -10.63 -4.74
CA THR A 66 17.26 -10.32 -6.17
C THR A 66 16.27 -9.24 -6.58
N GLU A 67 16.74 -8.09 -7.06
CA GLU A 67 15.90 -7.02 -7.59
C GLU A 67 15.86 -7.08 -9.12
N ILE A 68 14.66 -7.30 -9.67
CA ILE A 68 14.43 -7.25 -11.13
C ILE A 68 14.49 -5.80 -11.60
N THR A 69 15.38 -5.52 -12.55
CA THR A 69 15.62 -4.16 -13.04
C THR A 69 14.97 -3.91 -14.39
N ARG A 70 14.97 -4.91 -15.29
CA ARG A 70 14.50 -4.77 -16.67
C ARG A 70 14.10 -6.11 -17.30
N VAL A 71 13.20 -6.07 -18.26
CA VAL A 71 12.84 -7.17 -19.17
C VAL A 71 13.01 -6.70 -20.61
N ASP A 72 13.77 -7.47 -21.38
CA ASP A 72 14.07 -7.21 -22.78
C ASP A 72 13.47 -8.26 -23.70
N ALA A 73 12.96 -7.81 -24.84
CA ALA A 73 12.45 -8.69 -25.88
C ALA A 73 13.59 -9.40 -26.63
N VAL A 74 13.43 -10.69 -26.93
CA VAL A 74 14.38 -11.46 -27.73
C VAL A 74 13.70 -11.97 -28.99
N HIS A 75 14.22 -11.56 -30.15
CA HIS A 75 13.65 -11.90 -31.44
C HIS A 75 14.17 -13.26 -31.94
N ASN A 76 13.26 -14.06 -32.47
CA ASN A 76 13.53 -15.26 -33.24
C ASN A 76 14.07 -14.86 -34.62
N PRO A 77 15.31 -15.25 -34.99
CA PRO A 77 15.91 -14.86 -36.26
C PRO A 77 15.17 -15.38 -37.51
N GLN A 78 14.43 -16.49 -37.38
CA GLN A 78 13.69 -17.10 -38.49
C GLN A 78 12.34 -16.43 -38.74
N THR A 79 11.63 -16.02 -37.70
CA THR A 79 10.28 -15.45 -37.81
C THR A 79 10.27 -13.93 -37.71
N GLY A 80 11.33 -13.33 -37.16
CA GLY A 80 11.42 -11.91 -36.81
C GLY A 80 10.61 -11.51 -35.58
N LYS A 81 9.84 -12.43 -34.99
CA LYS A 81 8.95 -12.20 -33.84
C LYS A 81 9.66 -12.46 -32.52
N VAL A 82 9.13 -11.93 -31.42
CA VAL A 82 9.66 -12.21 -30.08
C VAL A 82 9.18 -13.57 -29.58
N ASP A 83 10.10 -14.48 -29.25
CA ASP A 83 9.78 -15.85 -28.78
C ASP A 83 10.13 -16.10 -27.30
N ARG A 84 10.86 -15.16 -26.69
CA ARG A 84 11.26 -15.16 -25.28
C ARG A 84 11.66 -13.76 -24.83
N PHE A 85 11.85 -13.61 -23.53
CA PHE A 85 12.25 -12.39 -22.86
C PHE A 85 13.49 -12.65 -22.00
N THR A 86 14.42 -11.71 -21.97
CA THR A 86 15.54 -11.71 -21.03
C THR A 86 15.14 -10.88 -19.81
N VAL A 87 15.16 -11.49 -18.63
CA VAL A 87 14.88 -10.83 -17.35
C VAL A 87 16.22 -10.52 -16.69
N HIS A 88 16.45 -9.24 -16.37
CA HIS A 88 17.67 -8.74 -15.75
C HIS A 88 17.44 -8.41 -14.28
N TRP A 89 18.46 -8.67 -13.46
CA TRP A 89 18.42 -8.37 -12.03
C TRP A 89 19.77 -7.95 -11.46
N ILE A 90 19.71 -7.38 -10.27
CA ILE A 90 20.86 -7.16 -9.38
C ILE A 90 20.71 -8.04 -8.14
N ASP A 91 21.79 -8.72 -7.76
CA ASP A 91 21.89 -9.40 -6.48
C ASP A 91 22.11 -8.38 -5.35
N LEU A 92 21.18 -8.31 -4.39
CA LEU A 92 21.17 -7.26 -3.37
C LEU A 92 22.29 -7.41 -2.33
N ALA A 93 22.89 -8.59 -2.19
CA ALA A 93 23.99 -8.82 -1.27
C ALA A 93 25.33 -8.45 -1.89
N THR A 94 25.51 -8.73 -3.19
CA THR A 94 26.81 -8.58 -3.88
C THR A 94 26.87 -7.41 -4.85
N GLY A 95 25.72 -6.84 -5.25
CA GLY A 95 25.61 -5.86 -6.32
C GLY A 95 25.84 -6.44 -7.72
N ALA A 96 26.06 -7.75 -7.85
CA ALA A 96 26.38 -8.38 -9.13
C ALA A 96 25.16 -8.45 -10.05
N PRO A 97 25.29 -8.12 -11.35
CA PRO A 97 24.21 -8.28 -12.31
C PRO A 97 24.01 -9.75 -12.68
N GLY A 98 22.78 -10.11 -13.03
CA GLY A 98 22.45 -11.40 -13.61
C GLY A 98 21.29 -11.31 -14.60
N SER A 99 21.13 -12.36 -15.41
CA SER A 99 20.00 -12.48 -16.33
C SER A 99 19.62 -13.93 -16.61
N ALA A 100 18.37 -14.14 -17.02
CA ALA A 100 17.83 -15.42 -17.47
C ALA A 100 16.78 -15.18 -18.54
N THR A 101 16.58 -16.17 -19.41
CA THR A 101 15.53 -16.11 -20.44
C THR A 101 14.32 -16.91 -20.04
N ALA A 102 13.13 -16.40 -20.38
CA ALA A 102 11.86 -17.09 -20.19
C ALA A 102 10.92 -16.81 -21.36
N ARG A 103 10.13 -17.80 -21.76
CA ARG A 103 9.07 -17.59 -22.77
C ARG A 103 7.95 -16.69 -22.26
N ASN A 104 7.62 -16.84 -20.98
CA ASN A 104 6.50 -16.18 -20.32
C ASN A 104 6.97 -15.48 -19.04
N VAL A 105 6.59 -14.22 -18.87
CA VAL A 105 6.96 -13.40 -17.71
C VAL A 105 5.70 -12.88 -17.02
N VAL A 106 5.62 -13.03 -15.71
CA VAL A 106 4.56 -12.41 -14.88
C VAL A 106 5.18 -11.32 -14.03
N VAL A 107 4.67 -10.09 -14.13
CA VAL A 107 5.09 -8.96 -13.30
C VAL A 107 4.08 -8.78 -12.17
N ALA A 108 4.51 -9.09 -10.94
CA ALA A 108 3.67 -9.10 -9.74
C ALA A 108 4.36 -8.39 -8.55
N THR A 109 4.87 -7.17 -8.78
CA THR A 109 5.79 -6.48 -7.85
C THR A 109 5.12 -5.66 -6.75
N GLY A 110 3.79 -5.67 -6.66
CA GLY A 110 3.06 -4.90 -5.65
C GLY A 110 3.10 -3.39 -5.94
N GLY A 111 3.20 -2.58 -4.88
CA GLY A 111 3.25 -1.12 -4.98
C GLY A 111 4.47 -0.53 -4.29
N SER A 112 4.97 0.57 -4.82
CA SER A 112 6.07 1.37 -4.27
C SER A 112 5.50 2.47 -3.35
N PRO A 113 6.20 2.86 -2.26
CA PRO A 113 5.82 3.98 -1.41
C PRO A 113 5.47 5.25 -2.18
N SER A 114 4.30 5.83 -1.91
CA SER A 114 3.90 7.11 -2.51
C SER A 114 4.34 8.27 -1.63
N VAL A 115 5.52 8.83 -1.89
CA VAL A 115 6.06 9.97 -1.13
C VAL A 115 5.85 11.26 -1.91
N PRO A 116 5.23 12.31 -1.34
CA PRO A 116 5.08 13.59 -2.04
C PRO A 116 6.45 14.19 -2.41
N PRO A 117 6.63 14.75 -3.63
CA PRO A 117 7.91 15.27 -4.10
C PRO A 117 8.59 16.28 -3.16
N LEU A 118 7.78 17.07 -2.46
CA LEU A 118 8.20 18.03 -1.43
C LEU A 118 9.18 17.42 -0.40
N PHE A 119 9.05 16.13 -0.10
CA PHE A 119 9.82 15.45 0.95
C PHE A 119 10.96 14.58 0.43
N ALA A 120 11.13 14.44 -0.89
CA ALA A 120 12.19 13.63 -1.49
C ALA A 120 13.61 13.96 -0.96
N PRO A 121 13.98 15.22 -0.65
CA PRO A 121 15.29 15.54 -0.08
C PRO A 121 15.51 15.08 1.38
N PHE A 122 14.47 14.60 2.06
CA PHE A 122 14.50 14.32 3.49
C PHE A 122 14.30 12.85 3.86
N ILE A 123 14.04 11.98 2.89
CA ILE A 123 13.82 10.54 3.11
C ILE A 123 15.11 9.70 3.13
N ALA A 124 16.27 10.31 2.89
CA ALA A 124 17.56 9.62 2.81
C ALA A 124 18.65 10.34 3.64
N GLY A 125 19.68 9.57 4.02
CA GLY A 125 20.83 10.05 4.79
C GLY A 125 20.75 9.78 6.30
N PRO A 126 21.84 10.04 7.05
CA PRO A 126 21.92 9.77 8.49
C PRO A 126 20.91 10.58 9.31
N ASP A 127 20.42 11.68 8.74
CA ASP A 127 19.44 12.57 9.36
C ASP A 127 18.00 12.35 8.88
N ALA A 128 17.68 11.26 8.19
CA ALA A 128 16.33 11.00 7.71
C ALA A 128 15.31 11.04 8.87
N ARG A 129 14.47 12.08 8.88
CA ARG A 129 13.37 12.27 9.86
C ARG A 129 12.01 11.87 9.30
N PHE A 130 12.02 11.21 8.14
CA PHE A 130 10.84 10.81 7.42
C PHE A 130 10.91 9.32 7.13
N ILE A 131 9.85 8.61 7.49
CA ILE A 131 9.67 7.21 7.12
C ILE A 131 8.33 7.04 6.43
N HIS A 132 8.29 6.22 5.38
CA HIS A 132 7.01 5.79 4.86
C HIS A 132 6.41 4.68 5.74
N SER A 133 5.09 4.60 5.79
CA SER A 133 4.35 3.59 6.57
C SER A 133 4.82 2.15 6.29
N SER A 134 5.28 1.85 5.07
CA SER A 134 5.85 0.56 4.68
C SER A 134 7.13 0.18 5.44
N GLN A 135 7.86 1.17 5.95
CA GLN A 135 9.11 0.99 6.70
C GLN A 135 8.88 1.12 8.21
N TYR A 136 7.65 1.41 8.66
CA TYR A 136 7.37 1.73 10.05
C TYR A 136 7.87 0.67 11.01
N ALA A 137 7.44 -0.59 10.84
CA ALA A 137 7.77 -1.67 11.77
C ALA A 137 9.27 -2.02 11.79
N THR A 138 9.98 -1.81 10.69
CA THR A 138 11.43 -2.08 10.58
C THR A 138 12.27 -0.92 11.08
N SER A 139 11.81 0.32 10.91
CA SER A 139 12.56 1.51 11.33
C SER A 139 12.30 1.85 12.78
N ILE A 140 11.03 1.87 13.22
CA ILE A 140 10.62 2.42 14.53
C ILE A 140 11.38 1.84 15.74
N PRO A 141 11.74 0.54 15.81
CA PRO A 141 12.51 0.02 16.95
C PRO A 141 13.91 0.62 17.05
N HIS A 142 14.51 0.96 15.91
CA HIS A 142 15.85 1.56 15.81
C HIS A 142 15.82 3.08 15.95
N LEU A 143 14.65 3.71 15.84
CA LEU A 143 14.50 5.17 16.03
C LEU A 143 14.44 5.58 17.52
N SER A 144 14.66 4.65 18.47
CA SER A 144 14.53 4.91 19.91
C SER A 144 15.74 5.65 20.52
N SER A 145 15.41 6.45 21.55
CA SER A 145 16.20 7.45 22.31
C SER A 145 17.05 8.44 21.53
N ALA A 146 17.86 8.06 20.54
CA ALA A 146 18.82 8.97 19.89
C ALA A 146 18.15 10.06 19.01
N LEU A 147 17.07 9.73 18.28
CA LEU A 147 16.38 10.69 17.39
C LEU A 147 15.41 11.64 18.09
N LEU A 148 14.94 11.26 19.28
CA LEU A 148 14.05 12.06 20.12
C LEU A 148 14.76 12.56 21.39
N SER A 149 16.06 12.32 21.54
CA SER A 149 16.83 12.95 22.61
C SER A 149 16.92 14.44 22.35
N ALA A 150 17.00 15.21 23.44
CA ALA A 150 17.31 16.62 23.33
C ALA A 150 18.55 16.80 22.43
N PRO A 151 18.53 17.74 21.47
CA PRO A 151 17.57 18.84 21.36
C PRO A 151 16.35 18.61 20.42
N ALA A 152 16.09 17.38 19.95
CA ALA A 152 15.01 17.13 18.98
C ALA A 152 13.60 17.32 19.58
N PRO A 153 12.62 17.86 18.81
CA PRO A 153 11.24 17.96 19.26
C PRO A 153 10.65 16.60 19.62
N GLN A 154 10.03 16.51 20.79
CA GLN A 154 9.26 15.36 21.26
C GLN A 154 7.85 15.30 20.63
N HIS A 155 7.78 15.56 19.32
CA HIS A 155 6.54 15.62 18.54
C HIS A 155 6.67 14.74 17.30
N LEU A 156 5.82 13.71 17.22
CA LEU A 156 5.73 12.78 16.11
C LEU A 156 4.48 13.11 15.28
N VAL A 157 4.66 13.26 13.97
CA VAL A 157 3.59 13.62 13.05
C VAL A 157 3.31 12.46 12.10
N VAL A 158 2.05 12.09 11.95
CA VAL A 158 1.60 11.11 10.95
C VAL A 158 0.80 11.86 9.89
N ILE A 159 1.14 11.65 8.61
CA ILE A 159 0.45 12.28 7.48
C ILE A 159 -0.32 11.20 6.73
N GLY A 160 -1.65 11.32 6.70
CA GLY A 160 -2.54 10.38 6.02
C GLY A 160 -3.89 10.24 6.73
N GLY A 161 -4.89 9.69 6.03
CA GLY A 161 -6.24 9.48 6.57
C GLY A 161 -6.78 8.05 6.39
N GLY A 162 -5.95 7.13 5.93
CA GLY A 162 -6.33 5.72 5.74
C GLY A 162 -5.88 4.82 6.90
N GLN A 163 -6.21 3.53 6.80
CA GLN A 163 -5.91 2.50 7.81
C GLN A 163 -4.48 2.59 8.37
N SER A 164 -3.45 2.66 7.51
CA SER A 164 -2.05 2.73 7.96
C SER A 164 -1.78 3.94 8.85
N ALA A 165 -2.39 5.09 8.55
CA ALA A 165 -2.22 6.31 9.33
C ALA A 165 -2.82 6.16 10.73
N ALA A 166 -4.04 5.60 10.79
CA ALA A 166 -4.75 5.34 12.04
C ALA A 166 -4.01 4.32 12.92
N GLU A 167 -3.55 3.19 12.35
CA GLU A 167 -2.80 2.16 13.10
C GLU A 167 -1.48 2.72 13.66
N ILE A 168 -0.74 3.48 12.84
CA ILE A 168 0.53 4.10 13.26
C ILE A 168 0.28 5.16 14.33
N TYR A 169 -0.74 6.00 14.17
CA TYR A 169 -1.11 7.02 15.15
C TYR A 169 -1.36 6.40 16.54
N VAL A 170 -2.16 5.33 16.58
CA VAL A 170 -2.45 4.59 17.81
C VAL A 170 -1.20 3.91 18.38
N ASP A 171 -0.40 3.24 17.56
CA ASP A 171 0.84 2.57 18.03
C ASP A 171 1.84 3.58 18.59
N LEU A 172 2.04 4.73 17.93
CA LEU A 172 2.90 5.81 18.42
C LEU A 172 2.41 6.37 19.76
N GLY A 173 1.09 6.53 19.91
CA GLY A 173 0.45 6.95 21.15
C GLY A 173 0.80 6.06 22.34
N VAL A 174 0.83 4.75 22.15
CA VAL A 174 1.19 3.75 23.16
C VAL A 174 2.70 3.64 23.35
N ARG A 175 3.47 3.58 22.25
CA ARG A 175 4.91 3.33 22.22
C ARG A 175 5.72 4.50 22.78
N PHE A 176 5.26 5.73 22.58
CA PHE A 176 5.93 6.95 23.01
C PHE A 176 5.01 7.77 23.94
N PRO A 177 4.81 7.33 25.21
CA PRO A 177 3.82 7.93 26.10
C PRO A 177 4.14 9.38 26.51
N LYS A 178 5.39 9.83 26.34
CA LYS A 178 5.83 11.20 26.66
C LYS A 178 5.81 12.16 25.47
N SER A 179 5.62 11.64 24.25
CA SER A 179 5.70 12.45 23.03
C SER A 179 4.31 12.95 22.63
N LYS A 180 4.26 14.15 22.04
CA LYS A 180 3.09 14.68 21.36
C LYS A 180 2.92 13.95 20.03
N ILE A 181 1.70 13.51 19.71
CA ILE A 181 1.38 12.81 18.48
C ILE A 181 0.33 13.60 17.71
N THR A 182 0.57 13.89 16.43
CA THR A 182 -0.41 14.59 15.60
C THR A 182 -0.65 13.86 14.30
N LEU A 183 -1.90 13.51 14.05
CA LEU A 183 -2.36 12.99 12.76
C LEU A 183 -2.85 14.16 11.89
N LEU A 184 -2.19 14.38 10.76
CA LEU A 184 -2.61 15.35 9.75
C LEU A 184 -3.40 14.64 8.66
N VAL A 185 -4.68 15.01 8.52
CA VAL A 185 -5.60 14.43 7.56
C VAL A 185 -5.97 15.48 6.52
N LYS A 186 -5.80 15.15 5.24
CA LYS A 186 -6.17 16.04 4.12
C LYS A 186 -7.68 16.22 4.00
N ASP A 187 -8.45 15.16 4.23
CA ASP A 187 -9.91 15.19 4.19
C ASP A 187 -10.49 15.91 5.43
N SER A 188 -11.78 16.26 5.39
CA SER A 188 -12.49 16.90 6.50
C SER A 188 -12.73 15.99 7.70
N SER A 189 -12.60 14.67 7.51
CA SER A 189 -12.79 13.66 8.56
C SER A 189 -12.09 12.35 8.19
N LEU A 190 -11.83 11.52 9.20
CA LEU A 190 -11.54 10.10 8.99
C LEU A 190 -12.84 9.37 8.67
N ARG A 191 -12.82 8.45 7.69
CA ARG A 191 -14.02 7.77 7.20
C ARG A 191 -13.94 6.26 7.44
N PRO A 192 -15.07 5.61 7.78
CA PRO A 192 -15.11 4.16 7.91
C PRO A 192 -14.92 3.50 6.55
N SER A 193 -14.26 2.34 6.53
CA SER A 193 -14.26 1.46 5.36
C SER A 193 -15.63 0.83 5.20
N ASP A 194 -16.22 0.89 4.00
CA ASP A 194 -17.47 0.19 3.72
C ASP A 194 -17.20 -1.28 3.39
N ASP A 195 -17.53 -2.15 4.33
CA ASP A 195 -17.49 -3.61 4.20
C ASP A 195 -18.89 -4.23 4.23
N SER A 196 -19.93 -3.44 3.96
CA SER A 196 -21.30 -3.93 3.89
C SER A 196 -21.46 -4.98 2.77
N PRO A 197 -22.27 -6.05 2.97
CA PRO A 197 -22.25 -7.21 2.08
C PRO A 197 -22.48 -6.89 0.60
N PHE A 198 -23.47 -6.06 0.27
CA PHE A 198 -23.78 -5.69 -1.12
C PHE A 198 -22.69 -4.85 -1.78
N VAL A 199 -22.06 -3.95 -1.03
CA VAL A 199 -20.94 -3.14 -1.55
C VAL A 199 -19.70 -4.03 -1.71
N ASN A 200 -19.49 -4.96 -0.79
CA ASN A 200 -18.32 -5.84 -0.79
C ASN A 200 -18.31 -6.85 -1.95
N GLU A 201 -19.45 -7.10 -2.61
CA GLU A 201 -19.54 -7.93 -3.82
C GLU A 201 -18.64 -7.41 -4.95
N ILE A 202 -18.26 -6.12 -4.97
CA ILE A 202 -17.31 -5.60 -5.97
C ILE A 202 -15.96 -6.33 -5.96
N PHE A 203 -15.65 -7.01 -4.86
CA PHE A 203 -14.43 -7.78 -4.68
C PHE A 203 -14.58 -9.26 -5.01
N ASP A 204 -15.74 -9.68 -5.50
CA ASP A 204 -15.95 -11.05 -5.90
C ASP A 204 -15.26 -11.34 -7.24
N PRO A 205 -14.69 -12.56 -7.41
CA PRO A 205 -13.94 -12.91 -8.62
C PRO A 205 -14.75 -12.76 -9.92
N ASP A 206 -16.05 -13.03 -9.86
CA ASP A 206 -16.96 -12.96 -11.01
C ASP A 206 -17.27 -11.51 -11.46
N ARG A 207 -17.01 -10.50 -10.61
CA ARG A 207 -17.18 -9.08 -10.96
C ARG A 207 -16.07 -8.52 -11.85
N VAL A 208 -14.94 -9.23 -11.98
CA VAL A 208 -13.81 -8.78 -12.80
C VAL A 208 -14.20 -8.69 -14.28
N THR A 209 -14.89 -9.71 -14.82
CA THR A 209 -15.28 -9.73 -16.24
C THR A 209 -16.28 -8.64 -16.61
N PRO A 210 -17.41 -8.46 -15.90
CA PRO A 210 -18.32 -7.34 -16.16
C PRO A 210 -17.63 -5.99 -16.05
N THR A 211 -16.76 -5.81 -15.04
CA THR A 211 -16.01 -4.55 -14.86
C THR A 211 -15.06 -4.28 -16.04
N PHE A 212 -14.33 -5.30 -16.50
CA PHE A 212 -13.42 -5.17 -17.63
C PHE A 212 -14.14 -4.77 -18.92
N SER A 213 -15.35 -5.30 -19.15
CA SER A 213 -16.16 -5.00 -20.33
C SER A 213 -16.76 -3.59 -20.35
N LEU A 214 -16.74 -2.85 -19.24
CA LEU A 214 -17.26 -1.49 -19.19
C LEU A 214 -16.36 -0.51 -19.99
N PRO A 215 -16.95 0.51 -20.62
CA PRO A 215 -16.21 1.63 -21.21
C PRO A 215 -15.25 2.28 -20.20
N PRO A 216 -14.10 2.84 -20.64
CA PRO A 216 -13.10 3.42 -19.74
C PRO A 216 -13.65 4.48 -18.77
N ALA A 217 -14.57 5.34 -19.24
CA ALA A 217 -15.21 6.36 -18.43
C ALA A 217 -16.08 5.77 -17.32
N GLU A 218 -16.87 4.74 -17.63
CA GLU A 218 -17.71 4.04 -16.66
C GLU A 218 -16.87 3.27 -15.63
N ARG A 219 -15.77 2.63 -16.06
CA ARG A 219 -14.80 2.03 -15.12
C ARG A 219 -14.23 3.07 -14.16
N ALA A 220 -13.89 4.26 -14.66
CA ALA A 220 -13.36 5.34 -13.83
C ALA A 220 -14.39 5.85 -12.82
N ALA A 221 -15.62 6.09 -13.27
CA ALA A 221 -16.73 6.52 -12.40
C ALA A 221 -17.04 5.48 -11.33
N LYS A 222 -17.11 4.19 -11.70
CA LYS A 222 -17.32 3.08 -10.76
C LYS A 222 -16.22 3.01 -9.70
N ARG A 223 -14.95 3.10 -10.10
CA ARG A 223 -13.83 3.10 -9.13
C ARG A 223 -13.89 4.26 -8.16
N GLU A 224 -14.24 5.46 -8.61
CA GLU A 224 -14.34 6.61 -7.72
C GLU A 224 -15.52 6.45 -6.74
N LYS A 225 -16.66 5.94 -7.21
CA LYS A 225 -17.82 5.63 -6.35
C LYS A 225 -17.46 4.61 -5.27
N ASP A 226 -16.76 3.54 -5.64
CA ASP A 226 -16.46 2.42 -4.74
C ASP A 226 -15.17 2.64 -3.92
N LYS A 227 -14.51 3.79 -4.06
CA LYS A 227 -13.21 4.09 -3.44
C LYS A 227 -13.21 3.95 -1.92
N GLY A 228 -14.32 4.28 -1.27
CA GLY A 228 -14.53 4.20 0.19
C GLY A 228 -14.51 2.77 0.76
N THR A 229 -14.40 1.75 -0.08
CA THR A 229 -14.22 0.35 0.36
C THR A 229 -12.77 0.01 0.71
N ASN A 230 -11.79 0.76 0.17
CA ASN A 230 -10.37 0.39 0.26
C ASN A 230 -9.41 1.57 0.47
N TYR A 231 -9.69 2.74 -0.11
CA TYR A 231 -8.75 3.86 -0.15
C TYR A 231 -9.20 5.02 0.73
N GLY A 232 -8.29 5.53 1.56
CA GLY A 232 -8.57 6.71 2.41
C GLY A 232 -9.58 6.44 3.53
N VAL A 233 -9.73 5.18 3.93
CA VAL A 233 -10.69 4.73 4.93
C VAL A 233 -10.03 3.88 6.01
N VAL A 234 -10.73 3.75 7.14
CA VAL A 234 -10.26 3.08 8.36
C VAL A 234 -11.35 2.15 8.86
N ARG A 235 -11.00 0.99 9.44
CA ARG A 235 -11.98 0.11 10.10
C ARG A 235 -12.72 0.85 11.22
N LEU A 236 -14.05 0.69 11.28
CA LEU A 236 -14.91 1.42 12.23
C LEU A 236 -14.43 1.27 13.69
N GLU A 237 -14.13 0.05 14.12
CA GLU A 237 -13.65 -0.23 15.49
C GLU A 237 -12.37 0.56 15.85
N LEU A 238 -11.48 0.78 14.87
CA LEU A 238 -10.27 1.58 15.08
C LEU A 238 -10.59 3.08 15.13
N LEU A 239 -11.58 3.56 14.39
CA LEU A 239 -12.08 4.93 14.50
C LEU A 239 -12.71 5.19 15.86
N GLU A 240 -13.55 4.28 16.34
CA GLU A 240 -14.20 4.37 17.65
C GLU A 240 -13.17 4.38 18.77
N ARG A 241 -12.12 3.56 18.67
CA ARG A 241 -10.99 3.60 19.59
C ARG A 241 -10.29 4.96 19.59
N ILE A 242 -9.92 5.48 18.43
CA ILE A 242 -9.26 6.80 18.32
C ILE A 242 -10.15 7.89 18.92
N TYR A 243 -11.45 7.87 18.61
CA TYR A 243 -12.40 8.85 19.12
C TYR A 243 -12.54 8.76 20.65
N SER A 244 -12.61 7.55 21.20
CA SER A 244 -12.63 7.33 22.65
C SER A 244 -11.37 7.85 23.35
N GLU A 245 -10.18 7.68 22.74
CA GLU A 245 -8.91 8.18 23.28
C GLU A 245 -8.84 9.72 23.22
N LEU A 246 -9.40 10.36 22.19
CA LEU A 246 -9.53 11.82 22.10
C LEU A 246 -10.51 12.36 23.14
N TYR A 247 -11.68 11.73 23.30
CA TYR A 247 -12.67 12.13 24.29
C TYR A 247 -12.13 12.03 25.73
N ALA A 248 -11.36 10.98 26.03
CA ALA A 248 -10.69 10.88 27.33
C ALA A 248 -9.76 12.07 27.61
N GLN A 249 -9.02 12.57 26.60
CA GLN A 249 -8.20 13.77 26.76
C GLN A 249 -9.05 15.04 26.95
N GLU A 250 -10.23 15.13 26.34
CA GLU A 250 -11.16 16.25 26.55
C GLU A 250 -11.70 16.29 27.98
N VAL A 251 -11.96 15.12 28.57
CA VAL A 251 -12.36 15.00 29.98
C VAL A 251 -11.24 15.48 30.91
N ASP A 252 -9.98 15.17 30.58
CA ASP A 252 -8.81 15.57 31.38
C ASP A 252 -8.44 17.04 31.20
N ASP A 253 -8.55 17.60 29.99
CA ASP A 253 -8.27 19.00 29.67
C ASP A 253 -9.20 19.50 28.54
N PRO A 254 -10.03 20.54 28.76
CA PRO A 254 -10.94 21.05 27.73
C PRO A 254 -10.23 21.82 26.60
N VAL A 255 -8.92 22.07 26.70
CA VAL A 255 -8.15 22.83 25.70
C VAL A 255 -7.37 21.88 24.78
N GLU A 256 -7.88 21.67 23.56
CA GLU A 256 -7.30 20.73 22.57
C GLU A 256 -5.82 21.00 22.27
N GLU A 257 -5.36 22.26 22.34
CA GLU A 257 -3.95 22.62 22.13
C GLU A 257 -2.99 21.95 23.10
N ARG A 258 -3.47 21.61 24.29
CA ARG A 258 -2.71 20.96 25.37
C ARG A 258 -2.77 19.44 25.28
N TRP A 259 -3.64 18.88 24.43
CA TRP A 259 -3.73 17.45 24.25
C TRP A 259 -2.42 16.89 23.70
N ARG A 260 -2.05 15.72 24.22
CA ARG A 260 -0.87 15.00 23.78
C ARG A 260 -1.09 14.41 22.40
N CYS A 261 -2.26 13.83 22.15
CA CYS A 261 -2.62 13.20 20.89
C CYS A 261 -3.72 14.03 20.22
N ARG A 262 -3.48 14.48 18.98
CA ARG A 262 -4.42 15.31 18.21
C ARG A 262 -4.65 14.76 16.81
N VAL A 263 -5.85 14.96 16.29
CA VAL A 263 -6.21 14.72 14.88
C VAL A 263 -6.58 16.06 14.25
N ARG A 264 -5.85 16.47 13.22
CA ARG A 264 -6.04 17.76 12.54
C ARG A 264 -6.54 17.51 11.12
N ASN A 265 -7.85 17.69 10.92
CA ASN A 265 -8.50 17.51 9.64
C ASN A 265 -8.33 18.73 8.72
N SER A 266 -8.54 18.53 7.42
CA SER A 266 -8.38 19.55 6.38
C SER A 266 -7.02 20.26 6.45
N ARG A 267 -5.94 19.50 6.65
CA ARG A 267 -4.57 20.01 6.70
C ARG A 267 -3.70 19.39 5.61
N THR A 268 -3.03 20.25 4.85
CA THR A 268 -2.03 19.89 3.84
C THR A 268 -0.68 20.49 4.25
N VAL A 269 0.38 19.68 4.23
CA VAL A 269 1.74 20.20 4.38
C VAL A 269 2.19 20.82 3.05
N VAL A 270 2.58 22.08 3.08
CA VAL A 270 2.96 22.88 1.90
C VAL A 270 4.44 23.28 1.90
N GLY A 271 5.10 23.21 3.06
CA GLY A 271 6.52 23.51 3.21
C GLY A 271 7.18 22.61 4.25
N VAL A 272 8.47 22.36 4.05
CA VAL A 272 9.29 21.56 4.97
C VAL A 272 10.71 22.10 5.00
N GLU A 273 11.24 22.29 6.21
CA GLU A 273 12.60 22.77 6.43
C GLU A 273 13.24 21.93 7.53
N ARG A 274 14.56 21.67 7.42
CA ARG A 274 15.28 21.09 8.56
C ARG A 274 15.36 22.15 9.65
N LEU A 275 15.20 21.72 10.90
CA LEU A 275 15.57 22.58 12.02
C LEU A 275 17.09 22.84 11.96
N GLY A 276 17.54 24.00 12.44
CA GLY A 276 18.94 24.41 12.37
C GLY A 276 19.93 23.36 12.88
N GLU A 277 21.20 23.48 12.47
CA GLU A 277 22.23 22.47 12.75
C GLU A 277 22.24 22.05 14.23
N GLY A 278 22.30 20.72 14.44
CA GLY A 278 22.31 20.12 15.77
C GLY A 278 20.94 20.06 16.47
N LYS A 279 19.88 20.76 16.02
CA LYS A 279 18.55 20.72 16.66
C LYS A 279 17.83 19.38 16.47
N GLY A 280 18.06 18.71 15.35
CA GLY A 280 17.45 17.41 15.03
C GLY A 280 15.93 17.50 14.85
N GLY A 281 15.44 17.41 13.62
CA GLY A 281 14.00 17.48 13.35
C GLY A 281 13.68 18.37 12.15
N VAL A 282 12.40 18.60 11.94
CA VAL A 282 11.88 19.40 10.83
C VAL A 282 10.81 20.38 11.27
N LYS A 283 10.77 21.51 10.60
CA LYS A 283 9.67 22.46 10.63
C LYS A 283 8.73 22.14 9.46
N LEU A 284 7.46 21.89 9.75
CA LEU A 284 6.40 21.67 8.77
C LEU A 284 5.54 22.93 8.69
N GLU A 285 5.35 23.43 7.47
CA GLU A 285 4.39 24.49 7.18
C GLU A 285 3.11 23.87 6.64
N ILE A 286 2.00 24.19 7.31
CA ILE A 286 0.72 23.52 7.12
C ILE A 286 -0.31 24.57 6.72
N ALA A 287 -1.06 24.28 5.67
CA ALA A 287 -2.18 25.08 5.22
C ALA A 287 -3.49 24.32 5.39
N ARG A 288 -4.61 25.04 5.37
CA ARG A 288 -5.92 24.43 5.21
C ARG A 288 -6.03 23.81 3.81
N THR A 289 -6.48 22.56 3.73
CA THR A 289 -6.67 21.88 2.44
C THR A 289 -7.71 22.64 1.59
N GLY A 290 -7.36 22.94 0.34
CA GLY A 290 -8.16 23.76 -0.58
C GLY A 290 -7.85 25.26 -0.51
N GLU A 291 -7.10 25.71 0.50
CA GLU A 291 -6.63 27.08 0.66
C GLU A 291 -5.10 27.08 0.82
N GLU A 292 -4.41 26.38 -0.08
CA GLU A 292 -2.97 26.16 0.03
C GLU A 292 -2.15 27.45 -0.07
N ASN A 293 -2.71 28.61 -0.40
CA ASN A 293 -2.05 29.92 -0.37
C ASN A 293 -2.51 30.83 0.79
N GLY A 294 -3.37 30.33 1.67
CA GLY A 294 -3.90 31.04 2.84
C GLY A 294 -2.98 31.01 4.05
N GLU A 295 -3.58 31.12 5.23
CA GLU A 295 -2.88 31.12 6.52
C GLU A 295 -2.00 29.87 6.72
N ARG A 296 -0.90 30.06 7.46
CA ARG A 296 0.11 29.03 7.73
C ARG A 296 0.17 28.71 9.21
N GLU A 297 0.04 27.43 9.51
CA GLU A 297 0.38 26.86 10.81
C GLU A 297 1.77 26.23 10.73
N VAL A 298 2.51 26.26 11.84
CA VAL A 298 3.85 25.67 11.92
C VAL A 298 3.88 24.58 12.98
N ILE A 299 4.44 23.41 12.64
CA ILE A 299 4.71 22.32 13.58
C ILE A 299 6.18 21.93 13.48
N GLU A 300 6.88 21.91 14.61
CA GLU A 300 8.21 21.31 14.71
C GLU A 300 8.09 19.84 15.12
N ALA A 301 8.64 18.93 14.33
CA ALA A 301 8.53 17.48 14.53
C ALA A 301 9.92 16.82 14.58
N GLY A 302 10.08 15.88 15.51
CA GLY A 302 11.25 15.02 15.58
C GLY A 302 11.19 13.86 14.58
N LEU A 303 9.98 13.40 14.25
CA LEU A 303 9.71 12.34 13.28
C LEU A 303 8.43 12.62 12.51
N VAL A 304 8.45 12.34 11.22
CA VAL A 304 7.27 12.39 10.36
C VAL A 304 7.08 11.03 9.68
N VAL A 305 5.86 10.48 9.76
CA VAL A 305 5.49 9.22 9.14
C VAL A 305 4.50 9.45 8.01
N PHE A 306 4.86 9.05 6.79
CA PHE A 306 3.99 9.13 5.62
C PHE A 306 3.14 7.87 5.48
N ALA A 307 1.86 7.98 5.77
CA ALA A 307 0.86 6.95 5.49
C ALA A 307 0.05 7.33 4.22
N THR A 308 0.77 7.67 3.16
CA THR A 308 0.27 8.27 1.91
C THR A 308 0.02 7.25 0.79
N GLY A 309 0.03 5.96 1.12
CA GLY A 309 -0.32 4.89 0.19
C GLY A 309 0.81 4.47 -0.74
N TYR A 310 0.44 3.85 -1.87
CA TYR A 310 1.40 3.22 -2.78
C TYR A 310 1.06 3.53 -4.23
N VAL A 311 2.09 3.60 -5.07
CA VAL A 311 1.98 3.70 -6.54
C VAL A 311 2.29 2.33 -7.15
N ARG A 312 1.55 1.95 -8.20
CA ARG A 312 1.62 0.61 -8.81
C ARG A 312 2.02 0.67 -10.28
N ASP A 313 3.19 1.25 -10.53
CA ASP A 313 3.73 1.55 -11.85
C ASP A 313 5.10 0.92 -12.12
N ALA A 314 5.62 0.10 -11.20
CA ALA A 314 6.93 -0.56 -11.35
C ALA A 314 7.06 -1.35 -12.67
N HIS A 315 5.95 -1.91 -13.17
CA HIS A 315 5.90 -2.60 -14.46
C HIS A 315 6.28 -1.69 -15.65
N VAL A 316 6.02 -0.38 -15.57
CA VAL A 316 6.39 0.59 -16.62
C VAL A 316 7.90 0.61 -16.79
N ARG A 317 8.63 0.76 -15.68
CA ARG A 317 10.10 0.73 -15.67
C ARG A 317 10.65 -0.64 -16.09
N ILE A 318 10.10 -1.71 -15.50
CA ILE A 318 10.59 -3.08 -15.74
C ILE A 318 10.42 -3.48 -17.21
N LEU A 319 9.33 -3.07 -17.86
CA LEU A 319 8.99 -3.47 -19.22
C LEU A 319 9.44 -2.48 -20.30
N GLU A 320 10.25 -1.47 -19.96
CA GLU A 320 10.75 -0.48 -20.92
C GLU A 320 11.44 -1.15 -22.13
N GLY A 321 12.16 -2.24 -21.91
CA GLY A 321 12.79 -3.07 -22.96
C GLY A 321 11.82 -3.78 -23.91
N THR A 322 10.52 -3.74 -23.63
CA THR A 322 9.45 -4.29 -24.49
C THR A 322 8.55 -3.20 -25.07
N ARG A 323 8.80 -1.93 -24.76
CA ARG A 323 7.98 -0.78 -25.16
C ARG A 323 7.80 -0.69 -26.68
N GLY A 324 8.85 -0.96 -27.45
CA GLY A 324 8.82 -0.94 -28.92
C GLY A 324 7.89 -1.98 -29.56
N LEU A 325 7.38 -2.95 -28.79
CA LEU A 325 6.41 -3.94 -29.27
C LEU A 325 4.96 -3.44 -29.18
N LEU A 326 4.71 -2.27 -28.57
CA LEU A 326 3.37 -1.72 -28.42
C LEU A 326 2.86 -1.10 -29.73
N ALA A 327 1.59 -1.33 -30.06
CA ALA A 327 0.98 -0.78 -31.28
C ALA A 327 0.98 0.77 -31.30
N SER A 328 0.81 1.41 -30.14
CA SER A 328 0.85 2.87 -30.00
C SER A 328 2.21 3.47 -30.35
N GLU A 329 3.29 2.74 -30.07
CA GLU A 329 4.68 3.18 -30.29
C GLU A 329 5.10 2.95 -31.76
N ALA A 330 4.56 1.91 -32.41
CA ALA A 330 4.75 1.68 -33.84
C ALA A 330 4.13 2.77 -34.74
N VAL A 331 3.05 3.41 -34.28
CA VAL A 331 2.42 4.54 -34.99
C VAL A 331 3.22 5.83 -34.77
N ALA A 332 3.72 6.09 -33.56
CA ALA A 332 4.53 7.26 -33.26
C ALA A 332 5.82 7.32 -34.11
N ALA A 333 6.48 6.19 -34.33
CA ALA A 333 7.67 6.09 -35.20
C ALA A 333 7.39 6.40 -36.69
N LYS A 334 6.16 6.18 -37.17
CA LYS A 334 5.76 6.52 -38.56
C LYS A 334 5.40 7.98 -38.76
N VAL A 335 4.99 8.69 -37.69
CA VAL A 335 4.66 10.12 -37.77
C VAL A 335 5.93 10.99 -37.83
N THR A 336 7.05 10.50 -37.29
CA THR A 336 8.35 11.19 -37.33
C THR A 336 9.10 11.05 -38.67
N ASP A 337 8.71 10.12 -39.54
CA ASP A 337 9.34 9.85 -40.85
C ASP A 337 8.55 10.40 -42.05
N ALA A 338 7.51 11.21 -41.82
CA ALA A 338 6.83 11.91 -42.91
C ALA A 338 7.77 13.00 -43.47
N PRO A 339 8.06 13.04 -44.79
CA PRO A 339 8.92 14.07 -45.36
C PRO A 339 8.25 15.43 -45.17
N ILE A 340 9.00 16.39 -44.63
CA ILE A 340 8.63 17.79 -44.63
C ILE A 340 8.54 18.22 -46.10
N VAL A 341 7.33 18.27 -46.65
CA VAL A 341 7.08 18.91 -47.94
C VAL A 341 7.09 20.41 -47.68
N GLU A 342 8.13 21.07 -48.18
CA GLU A 342 8.29 22.51 -48.14
C GLU A 342 7.12 23.17 -48.91
N ALA A 343 6.16 23.75 -48.20
CA ALA A 343 5.06 24.48 -48.80
C ALA A 343 5.55 25.90 -49.16
N ALA A 344 5.40 26.25 -50.45
CA ALA A 344 5.71 27.55 -51.01
C ALA A 344 4.93 28.70 -50.32
N PRO A 345 5.48 29.93 -50.28
CA PRO A 345 4.86 31.03 -49.54
C PRO A 345 3.61 31.53 -50.27
N VAL A 346 2.48 31.58 -49.57
CA VAL A 346 1.26 32.21 -50.05
C VAL A 346 1.15 33.59 -49.41
N ALA A 347 0.93 34.58 -50.28
CA ALA A 347 0.89 36.00 -50.00
C ALA A 347 -0.28 36.41 -49.10
N GLU A 348 -0.02 37.47 -48.34
CA GLU A 348 -0.89 38.20 -47.43
C GLU A 348 -2.03 38.90 -48.21
N VAL A 349 -3.30 38.69 -47.81
CA VAL A 349 -4.42 39.56 -48.21
C VAL A 349 -5.30 39.83 -47.00
N ALA A 350 -5.58 41.14 -46.85
CA ALA A 350 -6.18 41.81 -45.72
C ALA A 350 -7.64 41.39 -45.41
N ALA A 351 -7.99 41.60 -44.13
CA ALA A 351 -9.32 41.46 -43.57
C ALA A 351 -10.27 42.59 -44.01
N ASP A 352 -11.52 42.23 -44.30
CA ASP A 352 -12.65 43.15 -44.17
C ASP A 352 -13.94 42.41 -43.77
N ALA A 353 -14.87 43.21 -43.25
CA ALA A 353 -15.90 42.96 -42.25
C ALA A 353 -17.07 42.02 -42.58
N ALA A 354 -17.77 41.56 -41.51
CA ALA A 354 -19.19 41.23 -41.55
C ALA A 354 -19.90 41.61 -40.23
N GLU A 355 -21.07 42.20 -40.40
CA GLU A 355 -21.97 42.90 -39.46
C GLU A 355 -22.69 42.05 -38.39
N ALA A 356 -23.21 42.79 -37.40
CA ALA A 356 -24.04 42.41 -36.23
C ALA A 356 -25.49 42.01 -36.58
N VAL A 357 -26.32 41.48 -35.66
CA VAL A 357 -27.29 42.17 -34.74
C VAL A 357 -28.32 41.09 -34.27
N PRO A 358 -29.08 41.14 -33.14
CA PRO A 358 -28.80 41.51 -31.74
C PRO A 358 -29.37 40.50 -30.68
N ALA A 359 -29.21 40.84 -29.39
CA ALA A 359 -29.83 40.20 -28.22
C ALA A 359 -31.31 40.63 -27.98
N PRO A 360 -31.97 40.02 -26.98
CA PRO A 360 -32.74 40.84 -26.04
C PRO A 360 -32.49 40.52 -24.55
N GLU A 361 -32.42 41.59 -23.73
CA GLU A 361 -32.76 41.64 -22.30
C GLU A 361 -34.32 41.60 -22.14
N VAL A 362 -34.97 41.35 -20.99
CA VAL A 362 -34.98 42.13 -19.74
C VAL A 362 -35.66 41.34 -18.57
N ALA A 363 -35.18 41.61 -17.35
CA ALA A 363 -35.87 41.75 -16.05
C ALA A 363 -36.59 40.59 -15.31
N ALA A 364 -36.00 40.29 -14.13
CA ALA A 364 -36.56 40.14 -12.78
C ALA A 364 -38.07 39.90 -12.53
N GLU A 365 -38.39 38.86 -11.74
CA GLU A 365 -39.31 38.96 -10.60
C GLU A 365 -39.09 37.82 -9.58
N VAL A 366 -39.36 38.14 -8.31
CA VAL A 366 -39.20 37.34 -7.09
C VAL A 366 -40.46 36.50 -6.84
N ALA A 367 -40.33 35.23 -6.44
CA ALA A 367 -41.29 34.55 -5.54
C ALA A 367 -40.75 33.19 -5.06
N ALA A 368 -40.74 32.99 -3.74
CA ALA A 368 -40.56 31.70 -3.08
C ALA A 368 -41.83 30.83 -3.21
N PRO A 369 -41.73 29.50 -2.98
CA PRO A 369 -42.85 28.76 -2.42
C PRO A 369 -42.51 28.09 -1.10
N ALA A 370 -43.24 28.55 -0.09
CA ALA A 370 -43.94 27.82 0.97
C ALA A 370 -43.42 26.44 1.41
N THR A 371 -42.96 26.44 2.66
CA THR A 371 -43.16 25.39 3.66
C THR A 371 -44.60 24.88 3.66
N THR A 372 -44.76 23.54 3.59
CA THR A 372 -46.01 22.88 3.98
C THR A 372 -45.69 21.90 5.10
N ALA A 373 -46.22 22.19 6.28
CA ALA A 373 -46.23 21.30 7.43
C ALA A 373 -47.13 20.10 7.16
N VAL A 374 -46.69 18.91 7.55
CA VAL A 374 -47.57 17.75 7.73
C VAL A 374 -47.53 17.38 9.20
N ALA A 375 -48.72 17.35 9.77
CA ALA A 375 -49.01 17.23 11.18
C ALA A 375 -48.70 15.83 11.75
N GLU A 376 -48.29 15.83 13.02
CA GLU A 376 -48.41 14.68 13.93
C GLU A 376 -49.83 14.14 13.92
N THR A 377 -49.94 12.81 13.79
CA THR A 377 -51.10 12.07 14.27
C THR A 377 -50.58 10.90 15.10
N THR A 378 -50.73 11.05 16.41
CA THR A 378 -50.66 10.02 17.43
C THR A 378 -51.88 9.12 17.30
N GLU A 379 -51.69 7.81 17.11
CA GLU A 379 -52.62 6.82 17.66
C GLU A 379 -51.95 5.45 17.78
N ALA A 380 -52.50 4.67 18.69
CA ALA A 380 -51.84 3.68 19.51
C ALA A 380 -51.80 2.26 18.94
N VAL A 381 -50.92 1.48 19.56
CA VAL A 381 -50.69 0.04 19.49
C VAL A 381 -51.98 -0.77 19.67
N PRO A 382 -52.04 -1.99 19.09
CA PRO A 382 -52.32 -3.13 19.95
C PRO A 382 -51.27 -4.24 19.85
N GLU A 383 -50.96 -4.75 21.04
CA GLU A 383 -50.12 -5.90 21.35
C GLU A 383 -50.64 -7.16 20.67
N THR A 384 -49.76 -8.07 20.25
CA THR A 384 -49.87 -9.47 20.70
C THR A 384 -48.59 -10.30 20.49
N GLN A 385 -48.22 -10.95 21.60
CA GLN A 385 -47.64 -12.30 21.71
C GLN A 385 -46.19 -12.58 21.32
N ALA A 386 -45.36 -12.49 22.36
CA ALA A 386 -44.14 -13.26 22.54
C ALA A 386 -44.42 -14.77 22.62
N VAL A 387 -43.51 -15.57 22.04
CA VAL A 387 -43.43 -17.03 22.14
C VAL A 387 -42.04 -17.36 22.74
N PRO A 388 -41.93 -18.33 23.66
CA PRO A 388 -41.02 -18.22 24.79
C PRO A 388 -39.61 -18.77 24.56
N GLU A 389 -38.66 -18.23 25.31
CA GLU A 389 -37.33 -18.78 25.55
C GLU A 389 -37.41 -20.12 26.30
N THR A 390 -36.74 -21.13 25.75
CA THR A 390 -36.56 -22.43 26.38
C THR A 390 -35.46 -22.32 27.44
N THR A 391 -35.86 -22.39 28.70
CA THR A 391 -35.00 -22.64 29.85
C THR A 391 -34.64 -24.12 29.90
N ALA A 392 -33.35 -24.44 29.92
CA ALA A 392 -32.85 -25.76 30.31
C ALA A 392 -32.08 -25.61 31.63
N ALA A 393 -32.72 -26.06 32.71
CA ALA A 393 -32.06 -26.37 33.96
C ALA A 393 -31.77 -27.87 33.99
N THR A 394 -30.53 -28.27 34.29
CA THR A 394 -30.29 -29.55 34.99
C THR A 394 -28.99 -29.53 35.78
N ALA A 395 -29.18 -29.73 37.09
CA ALA A 395 -28.36 -30.51 38.02
C ALA A 395 -26.91 -30.11 38.31
N ALA A 396 -26.76 -29.32 39.39
CA ALA A 396 -25.61 -29.42 40.28
C ALA A 396 -25.71 -30.71 41.12
N ALA A 397 -24.63 -31.47 41.19
CA ALA A 397 -24.40 -32.51 42.20
C ALA A 397 -23.18 -32.11 43.05
N THR A 398 -23.43 -32.00 44.34
CA THR A 398 -22.50 -31.72 45.43
C THR A 398 -21.59 -32.92 45.68
N VAL A 399 -20.29 -32.69 45.86
CA VAL A 399 -19.48 -33.46 46.81
C VAL A 399 -18.50 -32.50 47.50
N ASP A 400 -18.71 -32.42 48.80
CA ASP A 400 -17.88 -31.82 49.84
C ASP A 400 -16.69 -32.75 50.15
N THR A 401 -15.49 -32.20 50.39
CA THR A 401 -14.61 -32.56 51.52
C THR A 401 -13.26 -31.82 51.45
N THR A 402 -13.10 -30.88 52.38
CA THR A 402 -11.98 -30.74 53.34
C THR A 402 -10.51 -30.83 52.87
N ALA A 403 -9.79 -29.73 53.13
CA ALA A 403 -8.34 -29.63 53.24
C ALA A 403 -7.75 -30.53 54.35
N PRO A 404 -6.42 -30.76 54.36
CA PRO A 404 -5.55 -29.82 55.11
C PRO A 404 -4.19 -29.53 54.45
N ALA A 405 -3.61 -28.37 54.81
CA ALA A 405 -2.18 -28.06 54.77
C ALA A 405 -1.55 -28.42 56.15
N PRO A 406 -0.24 -28.25 56.45
CA PRO A 406 0.89 -27.75 55.65
C PRO A 406 2.18 -28.60 55.79
N GLU A 407 3.27 -28.26 55.08
CA GLU A 407 4.60 -27.95 55.67
C GLU A 407 5.73 -27.86 54.63
N THR A 408 6.57 -26.86 54.87
CA THR A 408 7.85 -26.48 54.28
C THR A 408 8.94 -27.55 54.39
N THR A 409 9.78 -27.67 53.34
CA THR A 409 11.26 -27.69 53.47
C THR A 409 11.95 -27.59 52.11
N THR A 410 12.90 -26.66 52.02
CA THR A 410 13.98 -26.54 51.01
C THR A 410 14.93 -27.74 51.06
N PRO A 411 15.68 -28.02 49.98
CA PRO A 411 17.11 -27.71 50.05
C PRO A 411 17.75 -27.16 48.76
N SER A 412 18.93 -26.57 48.98
CA SER A 412 19.89 -25.95 48.05
C SER A 412 20.41 -26.84 46.91
N PRO A 413 21.05 -26.24 45.88
CA PRO A 413 21.69 -26.97 44.78
C PRO A 413 23.17 -27.27 45.08
N GLU A 414 23.64 -28.46 44.69
CA GLU A 414 25.07 -28.80 44.59
C GLU A 414 25.46 -29.25 43.17
N THR A 415 26.28 -28.40 42.56
CA THR A 415 27.50 -28.60 41.77
C THR A 415 27.92 -29.99 41.26
N THR A 416 28.16 -30.10 39.95
CA THR A 416 29.34 -30.76 39.31
C THR A 416 29.45 -30.26 37.86
N THR A 417 30.36 -29.33 37.51
CA THR A 417 31.75 -29.46 36.99
C THR A 417 31.92 -30.21 35.67
N GLU A 418 32.17 -29.49 34.56
CA GLU A 418 33.19 -29.74 33.52
C GLU A 418 33.16 -28.59 32.48
N THR A 419 34.08 -27.62 32.56
CA THR A 419 35.39 -27.50 31.87
C THR A 419 35.30 -26.80 30.51
N THR A 420 35.88 -25.60 30.50
CA THR A 420 36.03 -24.63 29.40
C THR A 420 37.35 -24.89 28.67
N GLU A 421 37.36 -24.81 27.34
CA GLU A 421 38.55 -24.44 26.56
C GLU A 421 38.24 -23.19 25.73
N THR A 422 39.05 -22.15 25.92
CA THR A 422 39.03 -20.88 25.18
C THR A 422 40.47 -20.61 24.75
N THR A 423 40.67 -20.42 23.44
CA THR A 423 41.96 -20.02 22.88
C THR A 423 41.96 -18.51 22.64
N THR A 424 42.86 -17.83 23.32
CA THR A 424 43.15 -16.38 23.22
C THR A 424 44.37 -16.17 22.35
N THR A 425 44.35 -15.19 21.45
CA THR A 425 45.58 -14.61 20.87
C THR A 425 45.54 -13.10 21.01
N THR A 426 46.60 -12.58 21.63
CA THR A 426 46.87 -11.17 21.95
C THR A 426 47.88 -10.60 20.97
N THR A 427 47.73 -9.35 20.53
CA THR A 427 48.87 -8.53 20.08
C THR A 427 48.66 -7.06 20.45
N THR A 428 49.69 -6.47 21.04
CA THR A 428 49.77 -5.14 21.63
C THR A 428 50.35 -4.10 20.66
N THR A 429 50.07 -2.84 20.97
CA THR A 429 50.28 -1.57 20.24
C THR A 429 51.73 -1.08 20.18
N GLU A 430 52.07 -0.31 19.13
CA GLU A 430 53.05 0.78 19.21
C GLU A 430 52.73 1.90 18.18
N THR A 431 53.02 3.16 18.55
CA THR A 431 52.59 4.40 17.89
C THR A 431 53.81 5.18 17.34
N THR A 432 53.56 6.04 16.33
CA THR A 432 54.23 7.34 15.96
C THR A 432 55.09 7.31 14.67
N PRO A 433 55.20 8.40 13.87
CA PRO A 433 54.19 9.30 13.27
C PRO A 433 54.28 9.39 11.71
N ALA A 434 53.40 10.21 11.11
CA ALA A 434 53.12 10.44 9.68
C ALA A 434 54.29 10.82 8.74
N PRO A 435 54.07 10.68 7.42
CA PRO A 435 54.46 11.69 6.46
C PRO A 435 53.28 12.23 5.62
N ALA A 436 53.55 13.37 5.00
CA ALA A 436 52.64 14.31 4.38
C ALA A 436 51.98 13.87 3.06
N SER A 437 51.05 14.73 2.62
CA SER A 437 50.11 14.63 1.50
C SER A 437 50.68 14.24 0.14
N ALA A 438 49.86 13.52 -0.63
CA ALA A 438 49.81 13.65 -2.08
C ALA A 438 48.44 13.19 -2.63
N GLY A 439 47.81 14.07 -3.41
CA GLY A 439 47.07 13.69 -4.62
C GLY A 439 45.62 13.23 -4.46
N ALA A 440 44.70 14.14 -4.74
CA ALA A 440 43.29 13.85 -5.01
C ALA A 440 43.10 12.88 -6.18
N ALA A 441 42.16 11.94 -6.02
CA ALA A 441 41.42 11.35 -7.13
C ALA A 441 39.99 11.12 -6.65
N SER A 442 39.08 12.00 -7.06
CA SER A 442 37.65 11.85 -6.90
C SER A 442 37.19 10.60 -7.64
N VAL A 443 36.62 9.64 -6.91
CA VAL A 443 35.84 8.56 -7.51
C VAL A 443 34.51 9.17 -7.88
N ASP A 444 34.34 9.53 -9.16
CA ASP A 444 33.07 9.99 -9.69
C ASP A 444 32.04 8.88 -9.51
N GLU A 445 31.11 9.12 -8.58
CA GLU A 445 29.89 8.36 -8.41
C GLU A 445 29.08 8.52 -9.72
N VAL A 446 29.16 7.53 -10.60
CA VAL A 446 28.35 7.49 -11.82
C VAL A 446 26.90 7.25 -11.41
N LYS A 447 26.20 8.35 -11.07
CA LYS A 447 24.75 8.41 -11.07
C LYS A 447 24.31 8.23 -12.52
N ILE A 448 23.87 7.02 -12.85
CA ILE A 448 23.09 6.78 -14.06
C ILE A 448 21.73 7.47 -13.83
N SER A 449 21.66 8.77 -14.08
CA SER A 449 20.40 9.47 -14.27
C SER A 449 19.93 9.19 -15.69
N VAL A 450 19.12 8.15 -15.86
CA VAL A 450 18.33 8.02 -17.08
C VAL A 450 17.28 9.11 -17.05
N SER A 451 17.56 10.25 -17.69
CA SER A 451 16.53 11.23 -18.03
C SER A 451 15.63 10.62 -19.10
N VAL A 452 14.56 9.95 -18.67
CA VAL A 452 13.51 9.50 -19.58
C VAL A 452 12.70 10.73 -19.97
N THR A 453 13.06 11.35 -21.09
CA THR A 453 12.33 12.48 -21.71
C THR A 453 11.05 12.03 -22.43
N SER A 454 10.71 10.74 -22.39
CA SER A 454 9.50 10.19 -23.01
C SER A 454 8.37 10.07 -21.99
N THR A 455 7.13 10.33 -22.43
CA THR A 455 5.93 10.05 -21.65
C THR A 455 5.93 8.58 -21.20
N PRO A 456 5.54 8.27 -19.94
CA PRO A 456 5.48 6.89 -19.47
C PRO A 456 4.63 6.00 -20.40
N ALA A 457 5.16 4.84 -20.78
CA ALA A 457 4.43 3.89 -21.61
C ALA A 457 3.19 3.37 -20.88
N ILE A 458 2.10 3.19 -21.62
CA ILE A 458 0.91 2.46 -21.15
C ILE A 458 0.99 1.06 -21.73
N PHE A 459 1.00 0.05 -20.88
CA PHE A 459 0.94 -1.36 -21.27
C PHE A 459 -0.53 -1.84 -21.21
N PRO A 460 -1.29 -1.81 -22.32
CA PRO A 460 -2.65 -2.33 -22.34
C PRO A 460 -2.66 -3.82 -22.01
N VAL A 461 -3.65 -4.27 -21.26
CA VAL A 461 -3.81 -5.67 -20.86
C VAL A 461 -5.16 -6.20 -21.31
N GLY A 462 -5.18 -7.47 -21.72
CA GLY A 462 -6.40 -8.23 -21.94
C GLY A 462 -7.09 -8.60 -20.63
N ARG A 463 -8.30 -9.17 -20.72
CA ARG A 463 -9.04 -9.70 -19.56
C ARG A 463 -8.27 -10.83 -18.87
N ASP A 464 -7.42 -11.52 -19.60
CA ASP A 464 -6.57 -12.59 -19.13
C ASP A 464 -5.23 -12.09 -18.56
N TYR A 465 -5.13 -10.78 -18.27
CA TYR A 465 -3.95 -10.09 -17.76
C TYR A 465 -2.74 -10.04 -18.70
N LYS A 466 -2.85 -10.58 -19.93
CA LYS A 466 -1.78 -10.58 -20.92
C LYS A 466 -1.60 -9.18 -21.50
N VAL A 467 -0.36 -8.69 -21.54
CA VAL A 467 0.01 -7.44 -22.22
C VAL A 467 -0.28 -7.56 -23.71
N GLN A 468 -0.99 -6.57 -24.25
CA GLN A 468 -1.41 -6.50 -25.65
C GLN A 468 -0.33 -5.80 -26.49
N TYR A 469 0.60 -6.59 -27.01
CA TYR A 469 1.57 -6.13 -28.01
C TYR A 469 0.94 -6.04 -29.41
N ALA A 470 1.63 -5.38 -30.35
CA ALA A 470 1.15 -5.24 -31.72
C ALA A 470 0.96 -6.62 -32.38
N PRO A 471 -0.08 -6.79 -33.25
CA PRO A 471 -0.32 -8.06 -33.92
C PRO A 471 0.93 -8.58 -34.64
N GLY A 472 1.31 -9.82 -34.34
CA GLY A 472 2.49 -10.46 -34.93
C GLY A 472 3.84 -10.07 -34.30
N ALA A 473 3.89 -9.19 -33.31
CA ALA A 473 5.15 -8.80 -32.64
C ALA A 473 5.73 -9.93 -31.76
N VAL A 474 4.87 -10.75 -31.16
CA VAL A 474 5.23 -11.85 -30.25
C VAL A 474 4.69 -13.16 -30.80
N GLU A 475 5.47 -14.24 -30.69
CA GLU A 475 5.07 -15.58 -31.09
C GLU A 475 3.95 -16.14 -30.20
N GLU A 476 3.20 -17.09 -30.75
CA GLU A 476 2.23 -17.86 -29.98
C GLU A 476 2.95 -18.64 -28.86
N GLY A 477 2.38 -18.63 -27.65
CA GLY A 477 2.99 -19.26 -26.47
C GLY A 477 4.07 -18.45 -25.75
N ALA A 478 4.40 -17.24 -26.23
CA ALA A 478 5.21 -16.26 -25.50
C ALA A 478 4.36 -15.06 -25.05
N GLY A 479 4.75 -14.42 -23.95
CA GLY A 479 4.06 -13.21 -23.49
C GLY A 479 4.54 -12.64 -22.15
N VAL A 480 3.91 -11.52 -21.80
CA VAL A 480 4.05 -10.86 -20.50
C VAL A 480 2.66 -10.68 -19.89
N TRP A 481 2.52 -10.93 -18.59
CA TRP A 481 1.29 -10.74 -17.82
C TRP A 481 1.52 -9.79 -16.66
N LEU A 482 0.52 -8.96 -16.37
CA LEU A 482 0.57 -8.01 -15.25
C LEU A 482 -0.38 -8.43 -14.15
N GLN A 483 0.09 -8.44 -12.90
CA GLN A 483 -0.72 -8.81 -11.74
C GLN A 483 -0.57 -7.76 -10.63
N GLY A 484 -1.69 -7.19 -10.17
CA GLY A 484 -1.69 -6.26 -9.05
C GLY A 484 -1.43 -4.80 -9.40
N CYS A 485 -1.56 -4.42 -10.67
CA CYS A 485 -1.41 -3.06 -11.18
C CYS A 485 -2.47 -2.69 -12.24
N ASN A 486 -3.56 -3.44 -12.32
CA ASN A 486 -4.58 -3.34 -13.38
C ASN A 486 -5.93 -2.82 -12.88
N GLU A 487 -6.01 -2.11 -11.75
CA GLU A 487 -7.29 -1.64 -11.22
C GLU A 487 -8.11 -0.86 -12.24
N LYS A 488 -7.41 -0.09 -13.10
CA LYS A 488 -8.04 0.69 -14.17
C LYS A 488 -8.91 -0.17 -15.09
N THR A 489 -8.54 -1.43 -15.34
CA THR A 489 -9.23 -2.38 -16.22
C THR A 489 -10.00 -3.46 -15.45
N HIS A 490 -9.44 -4.00 -14.38
CA HIS A 490 -9.98 -5.17 -13.66
C HIS A 490 -10.72 -4.82 -12.36
N GLY A 491 -10.79 -3.54 -11.99
CA GLY A 491 -11.49 -3.07 -10.79
C GLY A 491 -10.61 -3.03 -9.53
N LEU A 492 -11.16 -2.49 -8.43
CA LEU A 492 -10.42 -2.26 -7.17
C LEU A 492 -9.89 -3.55 -6.54
N SER A 493 -10.52 -4.70 -6.82
CA SER A 493 -10.05 -6.01 -6.36
C SER A 493 -8.69 -6.40 -6.92
N ASP A 494 -8.23 -5.77 -8.01
CA ASP A 494 -6.96 -6.12 -8.63
C ASP A 494 -5.77 -5.95 -7.65
N THR A 495 -5.84 -5.10 -6.65
CA THR A 495 -4.70 -4.96 -5.73
C THR A 495 -4.80 -5.80 -4.47
N LEU A 496 -5.90 -6.54 -4.32
CA LEU A 496 -6.27 -7.19 -3.08
C LEU A 496 -5.93 -8.67 -3.06
N LEU A 497 -5.61 -9.14 -1.86
CA LEU A 497 -5.43 -10.57 -1.58
C LEU A 497 -6.72 -11.38 -1.84
N SER A 498 -7.89 -10.73 -1.77
CA SER A 498 -9.22 -11.36 -1.87
C SER A 498 -9.43 -12.22 -3.10
N ILE A 499 -8.81 -11.86 -4.21
CA ILE A 499 -8.97 -12.55 -5.49
C ILE A 499 -7.66 -13.17 -5.98
N LEU A 500 -6.61 -13.16 -5.16
CA LEU A 500 -5.28 -13.61 -5.56
C LEU A 500 -5.29 -15.08 -6.01
N ALA A 501 -6.00 -15.94 -5.30
CA ALA A 501 -6.16 -17.36 -5.66
C ALA A 501 -6.81 -17.55 -7.03
N HIS A 502 -7.89 -16.82 -7.32
CA HIS A 502 -8.57 -16.87 -8.62
C HIS A 502 -7.71 -16.29 -9.73
N ARG A 503 -7.12 -15.12 -9.50
CA ARG A 503 -6.29 -14.45 -10.50
C ARG A 503 -5.06 -15.26 -10.87
N GLY A 504 -4.40 -15.86 -9.88
CA GLY A 504 -3.29 -16.78 -10.14
C GLY A 504 -3.73 -17.93 -11.06
N GLY A 505 -4.93 -18.48 -10.83
CA GLY A 505 -5.54 -19.48 -11.71
C GLY A 505 -5.79 -18.96 -13.14
N GLU A 506 -6.35 -17.76 -13.29
CA GLU A 506 -6.60 -17.14 -14.61
C GLU A 506 -5.30 -16.87 -15.39
N VAL A 507 -4.24 -16.37 -14.72
CA VAL A 507 -2.93 -16.15 -15.34
C VAL A 507 -2.31 -17.48 -15.77
N VAL A 508 -2.35 -18.52 -14.92
CA VAL A 508 -1.87 -19.86 -15.29
C VAL A 508 -2.66 -20.42 -16.47
N GLN A 509 -3.98 -20.25 -16.49
CA GLN A 509 -4.83 -20.67 -17.60
C GLN A 509 -4.54 -19.88 -18.89
N SER A 510 -4.21 -18.59 -18.80
CA SER A 510 -3.81 -17.80 -19.97
C SER A 510 -2.45 -18.23 -20.53
N ILE A 511 -1.50 -18.61 -19.65
CA ILE A 511 -0.16 -19.04 -20.06
C ILE A 511 -0.17 -20.47 -20.63
N PHE A 512 -0.87 -21.40 -19.98
CA PHE A 512 -0.77 -22.85 -20.25
C PHE A 512 -2.08 -23.50 -20.66
N GLY A 513 -3.20 -22.81 -20.55
CA GLY A 513 -4.50 -23.32 -20.96
C GLY A 513 -4.53 -23.55 -22.46
N ALA A 514 -5.23 -24.60 -22.89
CA ALA A 514 -5.41 -24.86 -24.30
C ALA A 514 -6.14 -23.66 -24.95
N GLY A 515 -5.45 -22.95 -25.85
CA GLY A 515 -6.12 -22.17 -26.88
C GLY A 515 -7.09 -23.10 -27.59
N GLY A 516 -8.38 -22.77 -27.58
CA GLY A 516 -9.45 -23.64 -28.07
C GLY A 516 -9.33 -23.96 -29.55
N SER A 517 -8.55 -24.98 -29.89
CA SER A 517 -8.92 -25.95 -30.90
C SER A 517 -9.81 -26.99 -30.21
N LYS A 518 -11.11 -26.86 -30.44
CA LYS A 518 -12.00 -28.03 -30.49
C LYS A 518 -12.20 -28.38 -31.96
#